data_AF-A0A550C399-F1
#
_entry.id   AF-A0A550C399-F1
#
_cell.length_a   1.000
_cell.length_b   1.000
_cell.length_c   1.000
_cell.angle_alpha   90.00
_cell.angle_beta   90.00
_cell.angle_gamma   90.00
#
_symmetry.space_group_name_H-M   'P 1'
#
loop_
_entity.id
_entity.type
_entity.pdbx_description
1 polymer ?
#
loop_
_entity_poly.entity_id
_entity_poly.type
_entity_poly.pdbx_seq_one_letter_code
_entity_poly.pdbx_strand_id
1 'polypeptide(L)'
;MQSASEASGAAQRVSTPEAPFVPRPFPPPSLADVPMEYIMDQLHGLASQYWDQPDTADCTIIVPVPYLNPASFFGGPTSCSPFDIMPASATTYNPSGLGRRASEPTLQFAPRISLKLHIDYLSAHSSFLRGLFSGASPLDLITTTPEELPVYNTGPSGPLNVPANRLPRLMPSTPDHPVLFLPIPDPTSFHLLVHWMYFGHTHFIEECLLQGVVQWEGLARNVEYLGLTADIKIFLGRWYGDWLRPEAEESEVASDDESTAETVIDGDDVGESLGDGLAKLQLDEPAFISDGAGKDDLRGRDRAVRPVSLSAIDVSALPVFD
;
A
#
# COMPACT_ATOMS: atom_id res chain seq x y z
N MET A 1 42.35 42.38 38.82
CA MET A 1 41.24 41.63 39.44
C MET A 1 39.94 42.33 39.10
N GLN A 2 39.12 41.76 38.23
CA GLN A 2 37.65 41.90 38.20
C GLN A 2 37.14 41.01 37.07
N SER A 3 36.54 39.88 37.45
CA SER A 3 35.88 38.97 36.52
C SER A 3 34.40 39.30 36.50
N ALA A 4 33.83 39.55 35.31
CA ALA A 4 32.39 39.66 35.14
C ALA A 4 31.84 38.29 34.71
N SER A 5 30.95 37.72 35.51
CA SER A 5 30.26 36.47 35.22
C SER A 5 28.84 36.77 34.74
N GLU A 6 28.59 36.66 33.45
CA GLU A 6 27.23 36.73 32.91
C GLU A 6 26.50 35.40 33.14
N ALA A 7 25.44 35.46 33.94
CA ALA A 7 24.59 34.32 34.23
C ALA A 7 23.53 34.16 33.12
N SER A 8 23.64 33.09 32.33
CA SER A 8 22.66 32.76 31.29
C SER A 8 21.33 32.32 31.93
N GLY A 9 20.29 33.14 31.78
CA GLY A 9 18.94 32.84 32.23
C GLY A 9 18.23 31.89 31.26
N ALA A 10 18.22 30.60 31.59
CA ALA A 10 17.44 29.60 30.84
C ALA A 10 15.93 29.83 31.03
N ALA A 11 15.32 30.62 30.14
CA ALA A 11 13.88 30.82 30.09
C ALA A 11 13.19 29.52 29.66
N GLN A 12 12.67 28.80 30.65
CA GLN A 12 11.93 27.56 30.48
C GLN A 12 10.63 27.85 29.72
N ARG A 13 10.61 27.59 28.40
CA ARG A 13 9.41 27.75 27.57
C ARG A 13 8.31 26.84 28.11
N VAL A 14 7.29 27.44 28.71
CA VAL A 14 6.05 26.76 29.06
C VAL A 14 5.38 26.37 27.75
N SER A 15 5.26 25.06 27.50
CA SER A 15 4.53 24.54 26.35
C SER A 15 3.05 24.87 26.48
N THR A 16 2.58 25.80 25.66
CA THR A 16 1.15 25.93 25.36
C THR A 16 0.63 24.58 24.85
N PRO A 17 -0.56 24.11 25.27
CA PRO A 17 -1.11 22.87 24.75
C PRO A 17 -1.23 22.99 23.23
N GLU A 18 -0.59 22.07 22.51
CA GLU A 18 -0.62 22.03 21.05
C GLU A 18 -2.07 21.86 20.57
N ALA A 19 -2.48 22.66 19.59
CA ALA A 19 -3.82 22.57 19.04
C ALA A 19 -4.01 21.19 18.38
N PRO A 20 -5.17 20.54 18.53
CA PRO A 20 -5.43 19.27 17.88
C PRO A 20 -5.36 19.43 16.35
N PHE A 21 -4.92 18.38 15.67
CA PHE A 21 -4.98 18.26 14.22
C PHE A 21 -6.36 18.67 13.68
N VAL A 22 -6.37 19.50 12.63
CA VAL A 22 -7.59 19.94 11.95
C VAL A 22 -7.88 18.96 10.81
N PRO A 23 -8.96 18.17 10.88
CA PRO A 23 -9.27 17.21 9.83
C PRO A 23 -9.47 17.89 8.48
N ARG A 24 -8.88 17.30 7.43
CA ARG A 24 -8.94 17.82 6.06
C ARG A 24 -9.78 16.87 5.20
N PRO A 25 -10.99 17.25 4.78
CA PRO A 25 -11.80 16.42 3.90
C PRO A 25 -11.16 16.33 2.51
N PHE A 26 -11.23 15.15 1.91
CA PHE A 26 -10.76 14.91 0.55
C PHE A 26 -11.91 14.38 -0.34
N PRO A 27 -12.10 14.90 -1.57
CA PRO A 27 -11.38 16.03 -2.15
C PRO A 27 -11.71 17.35 -1.41
N PRO A 28 -10.83 18.37 -1.49
CA PRO A 28 -11.13 19.70 -0.97
C PRO A 28 -12.45 20.25 -1.57
N PRO A 29 -13.23 21.08 -0.85
CA PRO A 29 -14.54 21.54 -1.33
C PRO A 29 -14.53 22.26 -2.70
N SER A 30 -13.39 22.85 -3.09
CA SER A 30 -13.18 23.45 -4.41
C SER A 30 -13.09 22.45 -5.57
N LEU A 31 -12.94 21.15 -5.27
CA LEU A 31 -12.83 20.05 -6.22
C LEU A 31 -13.96 19.01 -6.04
N ALA A 32 -15.02 19.35 -5.31
CA ALA A 32 -16.10 18.40 -4.95
C ALA A 32 -16.84 17.80 -6.15
N ASP A 33 -16.99 18.57 -7.23
CA ASP A 33 -17.64 18.16 -8.49
C ASP A 33 -16.66 17.62 -9.54
N VAL A 34 -15.38 17.43 -9.19
CA VAL A 34 -14.34 16.97 -10.11
C VAL A 34 -14.19 15.43 -10.00
N PRO A 35 -14.21 14.69 -11.12
CA PRO A 35 -14.00 13.23 -11.10
C PRO A 35 -12.69 12.83 -10.40
N MET A 36 -12.75 11.78 -9.59
CA MET A 36 -11.63 11.34 -8.76
C MET A 36 -10.42 10.91 -9.61
N GLU A 37 -10.70 10.30 -10.75
CA GLU A 37 -9.74 9.85 -11.75
C GLU A 37 -8.94 11.03 -12.29
N TYR A 38 -9.63 12.14 -12.61
CA TYR A 38 -8.98 13.37 -13.05
C TYR A 38 -8.09 13.99 -11.97
N ILE A 39 -8.50 13.93 -10.69
CA ILE A 39 -7.66 14.39 -9.58
C ILE A 39 -6.39 13.53 -9.46
N MET A 40 -6.52 12.20 -9.57
CA MET A 40 -5.37 11.28 -9.58
C MET A 40 -4.41 11.56 -10.75
N ASP A 41 -4.94 11.76 -11.97
CA ASP A 41 -4.12 12.12 -13.13
C ASP A 41 -3.36 13.44 -12.95
N GLN A 42 -3.99 14.47 -12.37
CA GLN A 42 -3.30 15.73 -12.07
C GLN A 42 -2.22 15.55 -10.99
N LEU A 43 -2.47 14.73 -9.96
CA LEU A 43 -1.47 14.42 -8.93
C LEU A 43 -0.27 13.66 -9.53
N HIS A 44 -0.50 12.64 -10.36
CA HIS A 44 0.57 11.93 -11.07
C HIS A 44 1.42 12.87 -11.94
N GLY A 45 0.80 13.85 -12.61
CA GLY A 45 1.51 14.88 -13.39
C GLY A 45 2.39 15.84 -12.56
N LEU A 46 2.16 15.94 -11.24
CA LEU A 46 2.94 16.76 -10.31
C LEU A 46 3.99 15.95 -9.52
N ALA A 47 3.97 14.62 -9.59
CA ALA A 47 4.73 13.71 -8.72
C ALA A 47 6.23 14.04 -8.62
N SER A 48 6.89 14.29 -9.75
CA SER A 48 8.32 14.62 -9.82
C SER A 48 8.69 15.95 -9.13
N GLN A 49 7.72 16.83 -8.88
CA GLN A 49 7.94 18.07 -8.13
C GLN A 49 7.88 17.85 -6.62
N TYR A 50 7.22 16.78 -6.16
CA TYR A 50 6.90 16.56 -4.75
C TYR A 50 7.54 15.30 -4.14
N TRP A 51 7.99 14.33 -4.94
CA TRP A 51 8.55 13.07 -4.47
C TRP A 51 9.81 13.27 -3.61
N ASP A 52 10.83 13.95 -4.16
CA ASP A 52 12.11 14.20 -3.48
C ASP A 52 12.12 15.49 -2.65
N GLN A 53 10.95 16.04 -2.31
CA GLN A 53 10.80 17.26 -1.50
C GLN A 53 10.19 16.96 -0.12
N PRO A 54 10.96 16.39 0.83
CA PRO A 54 10.50 16.12 2.19
C PRO A 54 10.21 17.38 3.02
N ASP A 55 10.49 18.57 2.49
CA ASP A 55 10.18 19.86 3.11
C ASP A 55 8.83 20.43 2.68
N THR A 56 8.23 19.92 1.59
CA THR A 56 6.85 20.26 1.18
C THR A 56 5.81 19.28 1.73
N ALA A 57 6.26 18.11 2.19
CA ALA A 57 5.44 17.07 2.80
C ALA A 57 4.65 17.63 4.00
N ASP A 58 3.36 17.32 4.04
CA ASP A 58 2.40 17.85 5.01
C ASP A 58 1.84 16.77 5.95
N CYS A 59 2.40 15.56 5.93
CA CYS A 59 2.20 14.54 6.95
C CYS A 59 3.44 13.64 7.11
N THR A 60 3.45 12.84 8.19
CA THR A 60 4.44 11.77 8.37
C THR A 60 3.75 10.47 8.74
N ILE A 61 4.01 9.40 7.99
CA ILE A 61 3.60 8.03 8.34
C ILE A 61 4.75 7.32 9.06
N ILE A 62 4.44 6.70 10.20
CA ILE A 62 5.36 5.85 10.97
C ILE A 62 4.83 4.41 10.91
N VAL A 63 5.54 3.56 10.17
CA VAL A 63 5.23 2.12 10.07
C VAL A 63 6.12 1.32 11.03
N PRO A 64 5.56 0.55 11.98
CA PRO A 64 6.33 -0.36 12.81
C PRO A 64 6.77 -1.60 12.01
N VAL A 65 8.04 -2.01 12.15
CA VAL A 65 8.58 -3.18 11.47
C VAL A 65 9.06 -4.23 12.48
N PRO A 66 8.17 -5.14 12.94
CA PRO A 66 8.48 -6.06 14.04
C PRO A 66 9.46 -7.19 13.68
N TYR A 67 9.76 -7.39 12.39
CA TYR A 67 10.56 -8.51 11.88
C TYR A 67 11.91 -8.10 11.26
N LEU A 68 12.24 -6.81 11.21
CA LEU A 68 13.55 -6.38 10.74
C LEU A 68 14.62 -6.74 11.77
N ASN A 69 15.45 -7.74 11.45
CA ASN A 69 16.76 -7.88 12.07
C ASN A 69 17.65 -6.76 11.51
N PRO A 70 18.07 -5.74 12.30
CA PRO A 70 18.86 -4.63 11.78
C PRO A 70 20.19 -5.09 11.19
N ALA A 71 20.74 -6.23 11.64
CA ALA A 71 21.98 -6.80 11.10
C ALA A 71 21.86 -7.26 9.62
N SER A 72 20.64 -7.56 9.14
CA SER A 72 20.41 -7.94 7.74
C SER A 72 20.16 -6.74 6.81
N PHE A 73 19.94 -5.53 7.36
CA PHE A 73 19.62 -4.33 6.59
C PHE A 73 20.81 -3.37 6.44
N PHE A 74 21.69 -3.28 7.45
CA PHE A 74 22.90 -2.43 7.42
C PHE A 74 24.10 -3.06 6.67
N GLY A 75 23.83 -3.80 5.59
CA GLY A 75 24.82 -4.55 4.81
C GLY A 75 25.68 -3.71 3.86
N GLY A 76 26.13 -2.51 4.25
CA GLY A 76 27.03 -1.68 3.44
C GLY A 76 27.16 -0.24 3.94
N PRO A 77 28.37 0.36 3.95
CA PRO A 77 28.59 1.73 4.47
C PRO A 77 28.20 2.85 3.48
N THR A 78 27.47 2.55 2.41
CA THR A 78 27.12 3.50 1.33
C THR A 78 25.73 3.24 0.77
N SER A 79 24.71 3.93 1.29
CA SER A 79 23.44 4.15 0.57
C SER A 79 22.69 5.33 1.17
N CYS A 80 22.41 6.34 0.35
CA CYS A 80 21.39 7.35 0.64
C CYS A 80 20.05 6.82 0.12
N SER A 81 19.26 6.21 1.00
CA SER A 81 17.83 6.00 0.75
C SER A 81 17.05 7.21 1.29
N PRO A 82 15.99 7.69 0.61
CA PRO A 82 15.11 8.73 1.15
C PRO A 82 14.27 8.23 2.36
N PHE A 83 14.36 6.95 2.72
CA PHE A 83 13.63 6.36 3.83
C PHE A 83 14.47 6.34 5.11
N ASP A 84 14.20 7.29 6.00
CA ASP A 84 14.77 7.35 7.35
C ASP A 84 14.28 6.17 8.20
N ILE A 85 15.02 5.06 8.15
CA ILE A 85 14.93 3.98 9.13
C ILE A 85 15.63 4.48 10.39
N MET A 86 14.88 5.17 11.26
CA MET A 86 15.40 5.55 12.58
C MET A 86 15.69 4.27 13.38
N PRO A 87 16.95 3.99 13.75
CA PRO A 87 17.22 3.01 14.78
C PRO A 87 16.57 3.49 16.07
N ALA A 88 15.97 2.57 16.84
CA ALA A 88 15.51 2.88 18.19
C ALA A 88 16.71 3.35 19.01
N SER A 89 16.84 4.67 19.19
CA SER A 89 17.94 5.27 19.93
C SER A 89 17.97 4.70 21.33
N ALA A 90 19.00 3.88 21.61
CA ALA A 90 19.28 3.40 22.95
C ALA A 90 19.66 4.60 23.82
N THR A 91 18.66 5.23 24.43
CA THR A 91 18.86 6.24 25.46
C THR A 91 19.71 5.61 26.54
N THR A 92 20.91 6.17 26.73
CA THR A 92 21.95 5.61 27.58
C THR A 92 21.37 5.34 28.96
N TYR A 93 21.19 4.05 29.28
CA TYR A 93 20.59 3.61 30.54
C TYR A 93 21.49 4.07 31.69
N ASN A 94 21.12 5.17 32.34
CA ASN A 94 21.78 5.65 33.54
C ASN A 94 21.31 4.75 34.70
N PRO A 95 22.17 3.90 35.30
CA PRO A 95 21.74 2.96 36.33
C PRO A 95 21.45 3.63 37.69
N SER A 96 21.58 4.96 37.77
CA SER A 96 21.36 5.75 39.00
C SER A 96 19.87 6.06 39.22
N GLY A 97 19.08 5.03 39.52
CA GLY A 97 17.66 5.21 39.81
C GLY A 97 17.39 5.94 41.13
N LEU A 98 16.42 6.85 41.16
CA LEU A 98 15.64 7.24 42.34
C LEU A 98 14.38 8.04 41.96
N GLY A 99 13.33 7.32 41.56
CA GLY A 99 11.92 7.73 41.72
C GLY A 99 11.35 8.88 40.87
N ARG A 100 10.47 8.52 39.92
CA ARG A 100 9.05 8.96 39.91
C ARG A 100 8.25 8.14 38.90
N ARG A 101 6.93 8.09 39.09
CA ARG A 101 6.00 7.25 38.31
C ARG A 101 5.81 7.84 36.91
N ALA A 102 6.14 7.06 35.89
CA ALA A 102 5.62 7.23 34.53
C ALA A 102 5.38 5.84 33.93
N SER A 103 4.13 5.49 33.71
CA SER A 103 3.75 4.30 32.95
C SER A 103 3.79 4.62 31.46
N GLU A 104 4.99 4.87 30.94
CA GLU A 104 5.18 5.03 29.49
C GLU A 104 5.17 3.63 28.84
N PRO A 105 4.29 3.36 27.85
CA PRO A 105 4.21 2.04 27.24
C PRO A 105 5.47 1.74 26.43
N THR A 106 6.00 0.52 26.57
CA THR A 106 7.30 0.03 26.08
C THR A 106 7.44 -0.09 24.55
N LEU A 107 6.69 0.71 23.79
CA LEU A 107 6.67 0.78 22.32
C LEU A 107 8.02 1.18 21.67
N GLN A 108 9.02 1.60 22.46
CA GLN A 108 10.20 2.34 22.00
C GLN A 108 11.26 1.50 21.24
N PHE A 109 11.19 0.16 21.22
CA PHE A 109 12.30 -0.69 20.75
C PHE A 109 12.10 -1.43 19.41
N ALA A 110 10.91 -1.37 18.80
CA ALA A 110 10.72 -1.96 17.46
C ALA A 110 11.30 -1.03 16.38
N PRO A 111 12.06 -1.55 15.38
CA PRO A 111 12.43 -0.79 14.18
C PRO A 111 11.21 -0.17 13.50
N ARG A 112 11.38 1.00 12.88
CA ARG A 112 10.29 1.71 12.21
C ARG A 112 10.79 2.34 10.91
N ILE A 113 9.91 2.40 9.93
CA ILE A 113 10.08 3.21 8.72
C ILE A 113 9.32 4.52 8.97
N SER A 114 9.99 5.65 8.76
CA SER A 114 9.38 6.98 8.82
C SER A 114 9.34 7.60 7.43
N LEU A 115 8.17 8.06 7.01
CA LEU A 115 7.88 8.53 5.67
C LEU A 115 7.24 9.92 5.75
N LYS A 116 7.90 10.95 5.24
CA LYS A 116 7.30 12.27 5.05
C LYS A 116 6.60 12.30 3.69
N LEU A 117 5.30 12.53 3.67
CA LEU A 117 4.45 12.34 2.49
C LEU A 117 3.40 13.45 2.37
N HIS A 118 2.70 13.48 1.24
CA HIS A 118 1.62 14.43 0.95
C HIS A 118 0.24 13.80 1.15
N ILE A 119 -0.63 14.42 1.95
CA ILE A 119 -1.97 13.92 2.29
C ILE A 119 -2.85 13.71 1.06
N ASP A 120 -2.76 14.58 0.06
CA ASP A 120 -3.61 14.51 -1.14
C ASP A 120 -3.35 13.25 -1.97
N TYR A 121 -2.08 12.89 -2.19
CA TYR A 121 -1.70 11.63 -2.86
C TYR A 121 -2.20 10.40 -2.10
N LEU A 122 -2.07 10.42 -0.77
CA LEU A 122 -2.55 9.32 0.08
C LEU A 122 -4.08 9.22 0.09
N SER A 123 -4.78 10.36 0.13
CA SER A 123 -6.24 10.43 0.28
C SER A 123 -6.99 10.23 -1.04
N ALA A 124 -6.36 10.51 -2.18
CA ALA A 124 -6.87 10.14 -3.49
C ALA A 124 -6.92 8.60 -3.63
N HIS A 125 -5.79 7.94 -3.33
CA HIS A 125 -5.59 6.52 -3.61
C HIS A 125 -6.05 5.58 -2.50
N SER A 126 -6.11 6.01 -1.24
CA SER A 126 -6.52 5.19 -0.09
C SER A 126 -7.77 5.74 0.58
N SER A 127 -8.86 4.97 0.48
CA SER A 127 -10.10 5.23 1.23
C SER A 127 -9.89 5.21 2.74
N PHE A 128 -9.01 4.33 3.24
CA PHE A 128 -8.67 4.22 4.65
C PHE A 128 -7.94 5.46 5.17
N LEU A 129 -6.87 5.88 4.49
CA LEU A 129 -6.09 7.07 4.88
C LEU A 129 -6.92 8.35 4.74
N ARG A 130 -7.72 8.47 3.67
CA ARG A 130 -8.71 9.55 3.51
C ARG A 130 -9.64 9.67 4.71
N GLY A 131 -10.17 8.55 5.20
CA GLY A 131 -10.99 8.50 6.40
C GLY A 131 -10.26 9.04 7.63
N LEU A 132 -9.03 8.56 7.87
CA LEU A 132 -8.20 8.99 9.01
C LEU A 132 -7.86 10.49 8.97
N PHE A 133 -7.44 11.02 7.81
CA PHE A 133 -7.15 12.46 7.67
C PHE A 133 -8.42 13.33 7.69
N SER A 134 -9.57 12.77 7.34
CA SER A 134 -10.90 13.39 7.55
C SER A 134 -11.41 13.27 8.99
N GLY A 135 -10.62 12.68 9.91
CA GLY A 135 -10.95 12.61 11.35
C GLY A 135 -11.86 11.45 11.75
N ALA A 136 -12.09 10.47 10.88
CA ALA A 136 -12.84 9.26 11.22
C ALA A 136 -12.07 8.38 12.22
N SER A 137 -12.80 7.66 13.07
CA SER A 137 -12.22 6.69 13.99
C SER A 137 -11.62 5.50 13.24
N PRO A 138 -10.37 5.07 13.54
CA PRO A 138 -9.78 3.88 12.94
C PRO A 138 -10.65 2.61 13.10
N LEU A 139 -11.38 2.50 14.21
CA LEU A 139 -12.23 1.35 14.51
C LEU A 139 -13.46 1.27 13.58
N ASP A 140 -14.02 2.42 13.23
CA ASP A 140 -15.19 2.50 12.35
C ASP A 140 -14.77 2.08 10.93
N LEU A 141 -13.64 2.61 10.45
CA LEU A 141 -13.10 2.30 9.12
C LEU A 141 -12.80 0.79 8.95
N ILE A 142 -12.13 0.16 9.92
CA ILE A 142 -11.78 -1.28 9.87
C ILE A 142 -13.05 -2.17 9.85
N THR A 143 -14.14 -1.72 10.47
CA THR A 143 -15.39 -2.50 10.52
C THR A 143 -16.24 -2.33 9.25
N THR A 144 -15.97 -1.30 8.44
CA THR A 144 -16.75 -1.00 7.22
C THR A 144 -16.30 -1.70 5.94
N THR A 145 -15.19 -2.44 5.93
CA THR A 145 -14.82 -3.28 4.78
C THR A 145 -15.85 -4.41 4.62
N PRO A 146 -16.64 -4.44 3.54
CA PRO A 146 -17.70 -5.43 3.39
C PRO A 146 -17.10 -6.76 2.96
N GLU A 147 -16.82 -7.63 3.93
CA GLU A 147 -16.63 -9.05 3.64
C GLU A 147 -18.02 -9.64 3.33
N GLU A 148 -18.36 -9.70 2.05
CA GLU A 148 -19.62 -10.28 1.54
C GLU A 148 -19.64 -11.81 1.73
N LEU A 149 -19.74 -12.25 2.98
CA LEU A 149 -20.08 -13.61 3.34
C LEU A 149 -21.48 -13.62 3.95
N PRO A 150 -22.53 -14.04 3.21
CA PRO A 150 -23.73 -14.51 3.87
C PRO A 150 -23.33 -15.77 4.62
N VAL A 151 -23.49 -15.83 5.95
CA VAL A 151 -24.48 -16.69 6.63
C VAL A 151 -24.33 -16.72 8.17
N TYR A 152 -25.43 -17.09 8.83
CA TYR A 152 -25.56 -17.62 10.21
C TYR A 152 -25.20 -16.71 11.40
N ASN A 153 -26.21 -15.97 11.81
CA ASN A 153 -26.39 -15.34 13.11
C ASN A 153 -26.22 -16.33 14.29
N THR A 154 -25.02 -16.43 14.89
CA THR A 154 -24.82 -16.98 16.25
C THR A 154 -23.53 -16.50 16.91
N GLY A 155 -23.62 -15.52 17.81
CA GLY A 155 -22.53 -15.17 18.74
C GLY A 155 -22.57 -13.72 19.21
N PRO A 156 -22.52 -13.43 20.53
CA PRO A 156 -22.33 -12.08 21.01
C PRO A 156 -20.86 -11.68 20.79
N SER A 157 -20.59 -10.98 19.69
CA SER A 157 -19.29 -10.42 19.37
C SER A 157 -18.92 -9.33 20.39
N GLY A 158 -18.18 -9.73 21.43
CA GLY A 158 -17.46 -8.79 22.27
C GLY A 158 -16.49 -7.97 21.42
N PRO A 159 -16.16 -6.73 21.83
CA PRO A 159 -15.26 -5.87 21.06
C PRO A 159 -13.93 -6.61 20.81
N LEU A 160 -13.52 -6.66 19.54
CA LEU A 160 -12.25 -7.27 19.12
C LEU A 160 -11.12 -6.63 19.93
N ASN A 161 -10.58 -7.38 20.88
CA ASN A 161 -9.59 -6.88 21.84
C ASN A 161 -8.19 -6.86 21.19
N VAL A 162 -8.09 -6.15 20.07
CA VAL A 162 -6.85 -5.86 19.36
C VAL A 162 -6.01 -4.95 20.28
N PRO A 163 -4.78 -5.34 20.65
CA PRO A 163 -3.93 -4.50 21.49
C PRO A 163 -3.76 -3.12 20.84
N ALA A 164 -3.94 -2.04 21.60
CA ALA A 164 -3.86 -0.65 21.11
C ALA A 164 -2.54 -0.30 20.38
N ASN A 165 -1.50 -1.11 20.59
CA ASN A 165 -0.23 -1.06 19.89
C ASN A 165 -0.29 -1.50 18.41
N ARG A 166 -1.39 -2.12 17.98
CA ARG A 166 -1.65 -2.62 16.61
C ARG A 166 -2.77 -1.86 15.88
N LEU A 167 -3.33 -0.83 16.49
CA LEU A 167 -4.34 0.02 15.85
C LEU A 167 -3.66 1.26 15.25
N PRO A 168 -4.04 1.68 14.03
CA PRO A 168 -3.67 2.98 13.49
C PRO A 168 -4.11 4.10 14.43
N ARG A 169 -3.27 5.12 14.60
CA ARG A 169 -3.60 6.29 15.42
C ARG A 169 -2.80 7.52 15.00
N LEU A 170 -3.44 8.68 15.08
CA LEU A 170 -2.75 9.96 15.04
C LEU A 170 -1.93 10.11 16.33
N MET A 171 -0.67 10.50 16.18
CA MET A 171 0.25 10.83 17.27
C MET A 171 0.15 12.34 17.57
N PRO A 172 0.47 12.78 18.80
CA PRO A 172 0.63 14.21 19.11
C PRO A 172 1.60 14.85 18.12
N SER A 173 1.13 15.89 17.42
CA SER A 173 1.81 16.54 16.30
C SER A 173 1.22 17.93 16.07
N THR A 174 1.88 18.76 15.25
CA THR A 174 1.40 20.11 14.92
C THR A 174 0.10 20.05 14.12
N PRO A 175 -0.79 21.07 14.22
CA PRO A 175 -2.10 21.03 13.59
C PRO A 175 -2.04 20.90 12.06
N ASP A 176 -0.98 21.41 11.44
CA ASP A 176 -0.78 21.41 9.99
C ASP A 176 -0.12 20.12 9.47
N HIS A 177 0.65 19.40 10.31
CA HIS A 177 1.48 18.24 9.93
C HIS A 177 1.17 17.01 10.79
N PRO A 178 0.07 16.28 10.53
CA PRO A 178 -0.28 15.07 11.27
C PRO A 178 0.80 13.98 11.16
N VAL A 179 1.15 13.39 12.30
CA VAL A 179 1.99 12.18 12.37
C VAL A 179 1.10 10.96 12.61
N LEU A 180 1.01 10.06 11.63
CA LEU A 180 0.18 8.86 11.67
C LEU A 180 1.03 7.63 12.02
N PHE A 181 0.73 6.96 13.14
CA PHE A 181 1.25 5.62 13.40
C PHE A 181 0.38 4.60 12.67
N LEU A 182 0.95 3.90 11.68
CA LEU A 182 0.24 3.01 10.77
C LEU A 182 0.86 1.60 10.77
N PRO A 183 0.39 0.69 11.64
CA PRO A 183 0.69 -0.72 11.52
C PRO A 183 0.01 -1.28 10.26
N ILE A 184 0.78 -1.94 9.40
CA ILE A 184 0.30 -2.56 8.15
C ILE A 184 0.69 -4.04 8.08
N PRO A 185 -0.05 -4.88 7.32
CA PRO A 185 0.23 -6.31 7.20
C PRO A 185 1.66 -6.66 6.78
N ASP A 186 2.23 -5.93 5.80
CA ASP A 186 3.59 -6.16 5.30
C ASP A 186 4.38 -4.85 5.19
N PRO A 187 5.20 -4.50 6.20
CA PRO A 187 5.94 -3.25 6.18
C PRO A 187 6.99 -3.11 5.07
N THR A 188 7.50 -4.21 4.50
CA THR A 188 8.59 -4.14 3.52
C THR A 188 8.09 -3.63 2.17
N SER A 189 6.88 -3.97 1.76
CA SER A 189 6.31 -3.59 0.46
C SER A 189 5.62 -2.22 0.42
N PHE A 190 5.45 -1.55 1.56
CA PHE A 190 4.70 -0.29 1.64
C PHE A 190 5.28 0.86 0.81
N HIS A 191 6.61 0.97 0.76
CA HIS A 191 7.28 2.02 -0.01
C HIS A 191 6.98 1.92 -1.51
N LEU A 192 6.75 0.71 -2.04
CA LEU A 192 6.33 0.50 -3.43
C LEU A 192 4.89 0.98 -3.67
N LEU A 193 3.99 0.78 -2.72
CA LEU A 193 2.63 1.31 -2.79
C LEU A 193 2.63 2.84 -2.73
N VAL A 194 3.47 3.43 -1.86
CA VAL A 194 3.64 4.88 -1.77
C VAL A 194 4.20 5.46 -3.08
N HIS A 195 5.19 4.80 -3.70
CA HIS A 195 5.68 5.17 -5.03
C HIS A 195 4.58 5.07 -6.10
N TRP A 196 3.79 3.99 -6.10
CA TRP A 196 2.66 3.85 -7.01
C TRP A 196 1.60 4.94 -6.82
N MET A 197 1.28 5.36 -5.58
CA MET A 197 0.36 6.47 -5.32
C MET A 197 0.87 7.82 -5.84
N TYR A 198 2.18 7.99 -6.02
CA TYR A 198 2.76 9.21 -6.58
C TYR A 198 2.82 9.15 -8.10
N PHE A 199 3.26 8.04 -8.70
CA PHE A 199 3.55 7.99 -10.14
C PHE A 199 2.54 7.22 -10.98
N GLY A 200 1.57 6.53 -10.39
CA GLY A 200 0.61 5.64 -11.07
C GLY A 200 1.22 4.36 -11.68
N HIS A 201 2.53 4.33 -11.89
CA HIS A 201 3.25 3.23 -12.56
C HIS A 201 3.45 2.00 -11.65
N THR A 202 3.20 0.81 -12.22
CA THR A 202 3.36 -0.49 -11.53
C THR A 202 4.69 -1.20 -11.82
N HIS A 203 5.52 -0.68 -12.73
CA HIS A 203 6.78 -1.30 -13.16
C HIS A 203 7.71 -1.70 -12.01
N PHE A 204 7.95 -0.80 -11.06
CA PHE A 204 8.79 -1.07 -9.88
C PHE A 204 8.22 -2.17 -8.98
N ILE A 205 6.89 -2.26 -8.87
CA ILE A 205 6.23 -3.34 -8.12
C ILE A 205 6.45 -4.67 -8.84
N GLU A 206 6.28 -4.70 -10.16
CA GLU A 206 6.53 -5.87 -10.99
C GLU A 206 7.97 -6.36 -10.88
N GLU A 207 8.97 -5.48 -11.01
CA GLU A 207 10.39 -5.82 -10.84
C GLU A 207 10.69 -6.39 -9.45
N CYS A 208 10.19 -5.76 -8.38
CA CYS A 208 10.40 -6.27 -7.02
C CYS A 208 9.69 -7.61 -6.76
N LEU A 209 8.56 -7.89 -7.42
CA LEU A 209 7.88 -9.18 -7.38
C LEU A 209 8.67 -10.25 -8.15
N LEU A 210 9.15 -9.94 -9.36
CA LEU A 210 9.97 -10.84 -10.20
C LEU A 210 11.29 -11.22 -9.52
N GLN A 211 11.92 -10.27 -8.84
CA GLN A 211 13.15 -10.51 -8.07
C GLN A 211 12.89 -11.24 -6.74
N GLY A 212 11.63 -11.33 -6.29
CA GLY A 212 11.26 -11.90 -4.98
C GLY A 212 11.70 -11.04 -3.78
N VAL A 213 11.90 -9.73 -3.99
CA VAL A 213 12.22 -8.75 -2.94
C VAL A 213 11.00 -8.52 -2.04
N VAL A 214 9.80 -8.56 -2.63
CA VAL A 214 8.51 -8.51 -1.92
C VAL A 214 7.66 -9.72 -2.29
N GLN A 215 6.73 -10.08 -1.41
CA GLN A 215 5.77 -11.17 -1.63
C GLN A 215 4.44 -10.59 -2.09
N TRP A 216 3.82 -11.23 -3.09
CA TRP A 216 2.52 -10.82 -3.63
C TRP A 216 1.44 -10.78 -2.54
N GLU A 217 1.42 -11.77 -1.65
CA GLU A 217 0.46 -11.85 -0.54
C GLU A 217 0.63 -10.71 0.48
N GLY A 218 1.85 -10.20 0.66
CA GLY A 218 2.13 -9.06 1.53
C GLY A 218 1.56 -7.78 0.93
N LEU A 219 1.84 -7.56 -0.36
CA LEU A 219 1.35 -6.40 -1.09
C LEU A 219 -0.19 -6.41 -1.24
N ALA A 220 -0.79 -7.56 -1.59
CA ALA A 220 -2.23 -7.71 -1.70
C ALA A 220 -2.96 -7.40 -0.38
N ARG A 221 -2.46 -7.90 0.75
CA ARG A 221 -3.01 -7.56 2.08
C ARG A 221 -2.87 -6.08 2.42
N ASN A 222 -1.76 -5.43 2.03
CA ASN A 222 -1.61 -3.99 2.20
C ASN A 222 -2.62 -3.20 1.34
N VAL A 223 -2.84 -3.62 0.09
CA VAL A 223 -3.80 -3.03 -0.86
C VAL A 223 -5.25 -3.14 -0.35
N GLU A 224 -5.61 -4.28 0.22
CA GLU A 224 -6.90 -4.50 0.90
C GLU A 224 -7.02 -3.66 2.17
N TYR A 225 -6.03 -3.75 3.07
CA TYR A 225 -6.01 -3.06 4.37
C TYR A 225 -6.11 -1.54 4.26
N LEU A 226 -5.40 -0.95 3.29
CA LEU A 226 -5.44 0.48 3.01
C LEU A 226 -6.66 0.88 2.17
N GLY A 227 -7.48 -0.07 1.71
CA GLY A 227 -8.61 0.18 0.83
C GLY A 227 -8.21 0.99 -0.41
N LEU A 228 -7.21 0.50 -1.15
CA LEU A 228 -6.72 1.18 -2.35
C LEU A 228 -7.67 1.00 -3.55
N THR A 229 -7.48 1.84 -4.58
CA THR A 229 -8.30 1.86 -5.81
C THR A 229 -8.26 0.52 -6.57
N ALA A 230 -9.14 0.39 -7.55
CA ALA A 230 -9.26 -0.82 -8.35
C ALA A 230 -8.02 -1.09 -9.22
N ASP A 231 -7.27 -0.07 -9.64
CA ASP A 231 -6.23 -0.19 -10.66
C ASP A 231 -5.06 -1.08 -10.18
N ILE A 232 -4.59 -0.85 -8.96
CA ILE A 232 -3.56 -1.69 -8.33
C ILE A 232 -4.07 -3.12 -8.04
N LYS A 233 -5.36 -3.28 -7.76
CA LYS A 233 -5.99 -4.60 -7.58
C LYS A 233 -6.08 -5.38 -8.90
N ILE A 234 -6.42 -4.70 -10.00
CA ILE A 234 -6.46 -5.27 -11.34
C ILE A 234 -5.06 -5.69 -11.77
N PHE A 235 -4.04 -4.84 -11.56
CA PHE A 235 -2.64 -5.20 -11.80
C PHE A 235 -2.24 -6.46 -11.00
N LEU A 236 -2.51 -6.51 -9.70
CA LEU A 236 -2.15 -7.66 -8.87
C LEU A 236 -2.92 -8.94 -9.21
N GLY A 237 -4.18 -8.83 -9.63
CA GLY A 237 -4.98 -9.95 -10.11
C GLY A 237 -4.43 -10.55 -11.41
N ARG A 238 -4.02 -9.70 -12.36
CA ARG A 238 -3.36 -10.13 -13.61
C ARG A 238 -2.04 -10.83 -13.31
N TRP A 239 -1.15 -10.17 -12.57
CA TRP A 239 0.15 -10.73 -12.19
C TRP A 239 0.01 -12.08 -11.48
N TYR A 240 -0.99 -12.24 -10.59
CA TYR A 240 -1.28 -13.51 -9.94
C TYR A 240 -1.69 -14.61 -10.93
N GLY A 241 -2.53 -14.30 -11.91
CA GLY A 241 -2.91 -15.23 -12.98
C GLY A 241 -1.69 -15.69 -13.78
N ASP A 242 -0.96 -14.73 -14.33
CA ASP A 242 0.16 -14.93 -15.25
C ASP A 242 1.31 -15.74 -14.62
N TRP A 243 1.55 -15.57 -13.31
CA TRP A 243 2.70 -16.15 -12.60
C TRP A 243 2.38 -17.30 -11.64
N LEU A 244 1.21 -17.33 -10.99
CA LEU A 244 0.84 -18.44 -10.07
C LEU A 244 -0.09 -19.48 -10.69
N ARG A 245 -0.70 -19.23 -11.86
CA ARG A 245 -1.56 -20.19 -12.56
C ARG A 245 -1.22 -20.39 -14.06
N PRO A 246 0.06 -20.62 -14.42
CA PRO A 246 0.44 -20.83 -15.82
C PRO A 246 -0.21 -22.07 -16.47
N GLU A 247 -0.73 -23.03 -15.70
CA GLU A 247 -1.35 -24.26 -16.20
C GLU A 247 -2.84 -24.11 -16.57
N ALA A 248 -3.45 -22.94 -16.36
CA ALA A 248 -4.88 -22.75 -16.63
C ALA A 248 -5.19 -22.57 -18.13
N GLU A 249 -4.23 -22.08 -18.93
CA GLU A 249 -4.46 -21.73 -20.35
C GLU A 249 -4.21 -22.89 -21.33
N GLU A 250 -3.58 -23.99 -20.91
CA GLU A 250 -3.32 -25.15 -21.78
C GLU A 250 -4.50 -26.16 -21.86
N SER A 251 -5.60 -25.93 -21.13
CA SER A 251 -6.65 -26.95 -20.91
C SER A 251 -7.96 -26.77 -21.70
N GLU A 252 -8.05 -25.86 -22.68
CA GLU A 252 -9.30 -25.60 -23.44
C GLU A 252 -9.26 -25.96 -24.94
N VAL A 253 -8.26 -26.71 -25.43
CA VAL A 253 -8.09 -26.98 -26.88
C VAL A 253 -8.20 -28.46 -27.31
N ALA A 254 -8.79 -29.32 -26.48
CA ALA A 254 -8.90 -30.76 -26.77
C ALA A 254 -10.21 -31.40 -26.28
N SER A 255 -11.35 -30.96 -26.80
CA SER A 255 -12.58 -31.77 -26.83
C SER A 255 -13.51 -31.38 -27.98
N ASP A 256 -13.07 -31.67 -29.21
CA ASP A 256 -14.02 -31.99 -30.29
C ASP A 256 -14.79 -33.25 -29.89
N ASP A 257 -15.96 -33.10 -29.27
CA ASP A 257 -16.97 -34.15 -29.16
C ASP A 257 -18.29 -33.65 -29.74
N GLU A 258 -18.45 -33.87 -31.05
CA GLU A 258 -19.62 -33.53 -31.86
C GLU A 258 -20.80 -34.46 -31.52
N SER A 259 -21.28 -34.41 -30.27
CA SER A 259 -22.43 -35.19 -29.82
C SER A 259 -23.74 -34.52 -30.21
N THR A 260 -24.17 -34.80 -31.44
CA THR A 260 -25.47 -34.39 -32.00
C THR A 260 -26.64 -35.11 -31.30
N ALA A 261 -27.12 -34.54 -30.20
CA ALA A 261 -28.31 -35.00 -29.47
C ALA A 261 -29.53 -34.13 -29.78
N GLU A 262 -30.24 -34.48 -30.86
CA GLU A 262 -31.57 -33.94 -31.20
C GLU A 262 -32.55 -34.06 -30.03
N THR A 263 -32.90 -32.93 -29.39
CA THR A 263 -34.04 -32.84 -28.45
C THR A 263 -35.16 -32.02 -29.06
N VAL A 264 -36.03 -32.72 -29.78
CA VAL A 264 -37.31 -32.20 -30.25
C VAL A 264 -38.16 -31.82 -29.03
N ILE A 265 -38.34 -30.51 -28.81
CA ILE A 265 -39.37 -29.97 -27.92
C ILE A 265 -40.34 -29.17 -28.78
N ASP A 266 -41.55 -29.71 -28.88
CA ASP A 266 -42.68 -29.25 -29.66
C ASP A 266 -43.61 -28.38 -28.80
N GLY A 267 -44.36 -27.45 -29.41
CA GLY A 267 -45.49 -26.76 -28.77
C GLY A 267 -45.34 -25.27 -28.43
N ASP A 268 -45.66 -24.42 -29.41
CA ASP A 268 -46.51 -23.21 -29.35
C ASP A 268 -46.53 -22.30 -28.10
N ASP A 269 -46.10 -21.05 -28.25
CA ASP A 269 -46.98 -19.88 -27.95
C ASP A 269 -46.65 -18.67 -28.84
N VAL A 270 -47.64 -17.82 -29.12
CA VAL A 270 -47.60 -16.73 -30.10
C VAL A 270 -47.61 -15.35 -29.42
N GLY A 271 -46.68 -14.47 -29.80
CA GLY A 271 -46.64 -13.09 -29.29
C GLY A 271 -45.76 -12.17 -30.14
N GLU A 272 -46.38 -11.43 -31.05
CA GLU A 272 -45.68 -10.47 -31.93
C GLU A 272 -45.12 -9.26 -31.17
N SER A 273 -43.92 -8.79 -31.55
CA SER A 273 -43.57 -7.37 -31.48
C SER A 273 -42.48 -7.02 -32.50
N LEU A 274 -42.61 -5.84 -33.11
CA LEU A 274 -41.87 -5.37 -34.29
C LEU A 274 -40.69 -4.44 -33.95
N GLY A 275 -39.71 -4.35 -34.86
CA GLY A 275 -38.58 -3.40 -34.84
C GLY A 275 -37.23 -4.12 -34.86
N ASP A 276 -36.50 -4.31 -35.97
CA ASP A 276 -36.06 -3.33 -37.01
C ASP A 276 -35.28 -2.14 -36.39
N GLY A 277 -33.97 -1.97 -36.61
CA GLY A 277 -33.03 -2.75 -37.41
C GLY A 277 -31.63 -2.10 -37.49
N LEU A 278 -30.91 -2.37 -38.59
CA LEU A 278 -29.71 -1.68 -39.13
C LEU A 278 -28.28 -2.25 -38.86
N ALA A 279 -27.64 -2.62 -39.98
CA ALA A 279 -26.20 -2.50 -40.30
C ALA A 279 -25.16 -3.36 -39.54
N LYS A 280 -25.11 -4.65 -39.89
CA LYS A 280 -23.88 -5.46 -39.87
C LYS A 280 -23.01 -5.09 -41.08
N LEU A 281 -21.88 -4.40 -40.88
CA LEU A 281 -20.84 -4.28 -41.92
C LEU A 281 -19.86 -5.45 -41.78
N GLN A 282 -19.82 -6.27 -42.83
CA GLN A 282 -18.96 -7.43 -42.96
C GLN A 282 -17.86 -7.07 -43.97
N LEU A 283 -16.60 -7.19 -43.57
CA LEU A 283 -15.45 -6.84 -44.40
C LEU A 283 -14.45 -8.00 -44.33
N ASP A 284 -14.14 -8.57 -45.49
CA ASP A 284 -13.34 -9.79 -45.63
C ASP A 284 -11.82 -9.51 -45.65
N GLU A 285 -11.06 -10.60 -45.43
CA GLU A 285 -9.63 -10.81 -45.77
C GLU A 285 -8.53 -10.07 -44.98
N PRO A 286 -7.27 -10.58 -45.01
CA PRO A 286 -6.80 -11.91 -45.42
C PRO A 286 -5.95 -12.62 -44.33
N ALA A 287 -5.69 -13.92 -44.54
CA ALA A 287 -4.83 -14.72 -43.67
C ALA A 287 -3.35 -14.26 -43.71
N PHE A 288 -2.76 -14.03 -42.52
CA PHE A 288 -1.34 -13.71 -42.38
C PHE A 288 -0.57 -14.92 -41.85
N ILE A 289 0.24 -15.55 -42.70
CA ILE A 289 1.18 -16.60 -42.30
C ILE A 289 2.42 -15.92 -41.72
N SER A 290 2.69 -16.12 -40.43
CA SER A 290 3.94 -15.72 -39.78
C SER A 290 4.63 -16.94 -39.19
N ASP A 291 5.52 -17.50 -39.99
CA ASP A 291 6.50 -18.50 -39.56
C ASP A 291 7.63 -17.77 -38.81
N GLY A 292 7.97 -18.18 -37.58
CA GLY A 292 8.51 -17.21 -36.61
C GLY A 292 9.19 -17.73 -35.34
N ALA A 293 10.06 -18.73 -35.45
CA ALA A 293 11.25 -18.97 -34.61
C ALA A 293 11.13 -18.89 -33.06
N GLY A 294 11.31 -20.08 -32.44
CA GLY A 294 11.77 -20.36 -31.07
C GLY A 294 11.99 -19.20 -30.09
N LYS A 295 11.20 -19.21 -29.00
CA LYS A 295 11.57 -18.62 -27.71
C LYS A 295 12.02 -19.73 -26.77
N ASP A 296 13.17 -19.55 -26.15
CA ASP A 296 13.77 -20.53 -25.25
C ASP A 296 12.95 -20.72 -23.96
N ASP A 297 12.62 -21.97 -23.65
CA ASP A 297 11.95 -22.37 -22.42
C ASP A 297 12.90 -22.24 -21.20
N LEU A 298 12.95 -21.04 -20.62
CA LEU A 298 13.54 -20.80 -19.30
C LEU A 298 12.46 -20.58 -18.22
N ARG A 299 11.30 -21.26 -18.34
CA ARG A 299 10.22 -21.20 -17.34
C ARG A 299 10.47 -22.17 -16.19
N GLY A 300 11.46 -21.82 -15.36
CA GLY A 300 11.92 -22.63 -14.22
C GLY A 300 10.88 -22.81 -13.12
N ARG A 301 10.13 -23.91 -13.19
CA ARG A 301 9.49 -24.55 -12.04
C ARG A 301 10.59 -24.98 -11.02
N ASP A 302 10.20 -25.22 -9.77
CA ASP A 302 11.08 -25.65 -8.65
C ASP A 302 11.96 -24.58 -7.96
N ARG A 303 11.33 -23.50 -7.51
CA ARG A 303 11.62 -22.98 -6.16
C ARG A 303 10.51 -23.34 -5.18
N ALA A 304 10.55 -24.60 -4.74
CA ALA A 304 10.00 -24.96 -3.44
C ALA A 304 10.53 -23.96 -2.39
N VAL A 305 9.62 -23.35 -1.62
CA VAL A 305 9.91 -22.25 -0.69
C VAL A 305 10.83 -22.73 0.43
N ARG A 306 12.13 -22.74 0.16
CA ARG A 306 13.14 -22.70 1.22
C ARG A 306 13.06 -21.30 1.84
N PRO A 307 12.99 -21.16 3.18
CA PRO A 307 13.18 -19.86 3.79
C PRO A 307 14.57 -19.36 3.40
N VAL A 308 14.62 -18.34 2.53
CA VAL A 308 15.87 -17.74 2.10
C VAL A 308 16.45 -17.03 3.32
N SER A 309 17.58 -17.53 3.81
CA SER A 309 18.31 -16.88 4.88
C SER A 309 18.67 -15.47 4.43
N LEU A 310 18.28 -14.45 5.20
CA LEU A 310 18.49 -13.02 4.92
C LEU A 310 19.97 -12.62 5.07
N SER A 311 20.82 -13.18 4.21
CA SER A 311 22.22 -12.83 4.03
C SER A 311 22.42 -12.15 2.68
N ALA A 312 22.66 -10.84 2.72
CA ALA A 312 23.08 -9.98 1.61
C ALA A 312 22.10 -9.91 0.41
N ILE A 313 21.04 -9.10 0.56
CA ILE A 313 20.50 -8.34 -0.57
C ILE A 313 21.27 -7.01 -0.59
N ASP A 314 21.98 -6.73 -1.67
CA ASP A 314 22.72 -5.49 -1.82
C ASP A 314 21.79 -4.39 -2.34
N VAL A 315 21.30 -3.56 -1.42
CA VAL A 315 20.39 -2.45 -1.72
C VAL A 315 21.10 -1.34 -2.53
N SER A 316 22.44 -1.34 -2.62
CA SER A 316 23.18 -0.40 -3.48
C SER A 316 23.15 -0.77 -4.97
N ALA A 317 22.57 -1.93 -5.33
CA ALA A 317 22.29 -2.32 -6.71
C ALA A 317 20.97 -1.76 -7.26
N LEU A 318 20.16 -1.07 -6.44
CA LEU A 318 19.04 -0.27 -6.96
C LEU A 318 19.63 0.92 -7.73
N PRO A 319 19.17 1.18 -8.97
CA PRO A 319 19.74 2.24 -9.78
C PRO A 319 19.43 3.62 -9.17
N VAL A 320 20.50 4.38 -8.93
CA VAL A 320 20.39 5.81 -8.64
C VAL A 320 20.06 6.51 -9.95
N PHE A 321 18.89 7.15 -10.02
CA PHE A 321 18.45 7.92 -11.18
C PHE A 321 18.19 9.39 -10.78
N ASP A 322 18.72 10.30 -11.59
CA ASP A 322 18.42 11.75 -11.62
C ASP A 322 17.03 12.03 -12.23
#